data_AF-A0AAN7PBS7-F1
#
_entry.id   AF-A0AAN7PBS7-F1
#
_cell.length_a   1.000
_cell.length_b   1.000
_cell.length_c   1.000
_cell.angle_alpha   90.00
_cell.angle_beta   90.00
_cell.angle_gamma   90.00
#
_symmetry.space_group_name_H-M   'P 1'
#
loop_
_entity.id
_entity.type
_entity.pdbx_description
1 polymer ?
#
loop_
_entity_poly.entity_id
_entity_poly.type
_entity_poly.pdbx_seq_one_letter_code
_entity_poly.pdbx_strand_id
1 'polypeptide(L)'
;MSPSKMHNECRRYLENLKVTPEQREEIANNTIGQFNNPLYRSERNGRLTASNFGTVIKRREWTSCHSHVKNILTPQNYTCDAIEFGKMHESQSGFFIDLDFPFLGASPDGKVKSNEYII
;
A
#
# COMPACT_ATOMS: atom_id res chain seq x y z
N MET A 1 14.36 -22.92 -10.24
CA MET A 1 13.62 -23.08 -8.97
C MET A 1 12.43 -23.99 -9.24
N SER A 2 12.24 -25.08 -8.48
CA SER A 2 11.10 -25.97 -8.75
C SER A 2 9.77 -25.24 -8.46
N PRO A 3 8.68 -25.54 -9.17
CA PRO A 3 7.37 -24.92 -8.93
C PRO A 3 6.91 -25.06 -7.47
N SER A 4 7.16 -26.20 -6.85
CA SER A 4 6.85 -26.46 -5.44
C SER A 4 7.64 -25.56 -4.48
N LYS A 5 8.93 -25.35 -4.74
CA LYS A 5 9.77 -24.46 -3.94
C LYS A 5 9.31 -23.01 -4.07
N MET A 6 8.95 -22.55 -5.26
CA MET A 6 8.40 -21.21 -5.48
C MET A 6 7.10 -20.99 -4.71
N HIS A 7 6.16 -21.93 -4.81
CA HIS A 7 4.89 -21.84 -4.12
C HIS A 7 5.06 -21.75 -2.59
N ASN A 8 5.98 -22.54 -2.02
CA ASN A 8 6.27 -22.49 -0.58
C ASN A 8 6.91 -21.16 -0.14
N GLU A 9 7.83 -20.62 -0.92
CA GLU A 9 8.41 -19.30 -0.63
C GLU A 9 7.37 -18.18 -0.72
N CYS A 10 6.48 -18.20 -1.71
CA CYS A 10 5.37 -17.24 -1.79
C CYS A 10 4.48 -17.31 -0.56
N ARG A 11 4.13 -18.52 -0.10
CA ARG A 11 3.32 -18.70 1.10
C ARG A 11 4.04 -18.15 2.34
N ARG A 12 5.32 -18.51 2.53
CA ARG A 12 6.14 -18.02 3.64
C ARG A 12 6.21 -16.48 3.64
N TYR A 13 6.37 -15.88 2.47
CA TYR A 13 6.39 -14.42 2.33
C TYR A 13 5.07 -13.79 2.74
N LEU A 14 3.92 -14.35 2.31
CA LEU A 14 2.60 -13.85 2.68
C LEU A 14 2.32 -13.97 4.18
N GLU A 15 2.77 -15.05 4.82
CA GLU A 15 2.66 -15.20 6.28
C GLU A 15 3.44 -14.11 7.03
N ASN A 16 4.62 -13.74 6.54
CA ASN A 16 5.44 -12.67 7.14
C ASN A 16 4.84 -11.27 6.99
N LEU A 17 3.87 -11.08 6.07
CA LEU A 17 3.21 -9.79 5.87
C LEU A 17 2.03 -9.58 6.82
N LYS A 18 1.56 -10.64 7.51
CA LYS A 18 0.42 -10.56 8.43
C LYS A 18 0.72 -9.64 9.59
N VAL A 19 -0.29 -8.89 9.99
CA VAL A 19 -0.25 -7.97 11.13
C VAL A 19 -1.51 -8.15 11.96
N THR A 20 -1.42 -7.91 13.27
CA THR A 20 -2.58 -7.86 14.14
C THR A 20 -3.33 -6.52 13.96
N PRO A 21 -4.60 -6.42 14.40
CA PRO A 21 -5.33 -5.15 14.39
C PRO A 21 -4.60 -4.02 15.10
N GLU A 22 -3.94 -4.33 16.23
CA GLU A 22 -3.17 -3.38 17.02
C GLU A 22 -1.92 -2.92 16.28
N GLN A 23 -1.18 -3.86 15.67
CA GLN A 23 -0.01 -3.54 14.84
C GLN A 23 -0.39 -2.70 13.63
N ARG A 24 -1.55 -2.96 13.00
CA ARG A 24 -2.05 -2.14 11.90
C ARG A 24 -2.30 -0.69 12.34
N GLU A 25 -2.88 -0.49 13.52
CA GLU A 25 -3.10 0.85 14.06
C GLU A 25 -1.79 1.55 14.41
N GLU A 26 -0.85 0.83 15.01
CA GLU A 26 0.49 1.33 15.30
C GLU A 26 1.21 1.73 14.02
N ILE A 27 1.24 0.87 13.01
CA ILE A 27 1.83 1.16 11.69
C ILE A 27 1.15 2.39 11.08
N ALA A 28 -0.17 2.48 11.11
CA ALA A 28 -0.87 3.65 10.57
C ALA A 28 -0.43 4.94 11.28
N ASN A 29 -0.40 4.96 12.61
CA ASN A 29 0.00 6.15 13.36
C ASN A 29 1.47 6.50 13.13
N ASN A 30 2.35 5.50 13.11
CA ASN A 30 3.79 5.68 12.93
C ASN A 30 4.20 5.98 11.49
N THR A 31 3.29 5.87 10.53
CA THR A 31 3.54 6.15 9.11
C THR A 31 2.85 7.43 8.61
N ILE A 32 2.27 8.22 9.52
CA ILE A 32 1.89 9.60 9.25
C ILE A 32 3.14 10.35 8.74
N GLY A 33 2.97 11.18 7.70
CA GLY A 33 4.09 11.76 6.95
C GLY A 33 4.38 11.08 5.60
N GLN A 34 3.76 9.93 5.34
CA GLN A 34 3.78 9.20 4.07
C GLN A 34 5.20 9.11 3.45
N PHE A 35 5.44 9.74 2.30
CA PHE A 35 6.70 9.63 1.57
C PHE A 35 7.92 10.15 2.36
N ASN A 36 7.74 11.09 3.30
CA ASN A 36 8.84 11.58 4.13
C ASN A 36 9.24 10.59 5.24
N ASN A 37 8.43 9.55 5.46
CA ASN A 37 8.65 8.56 6.49
C ASN A 37 9.27 7.27 5.91
N PRO A 38 10.46 6.84 6.39
CA PRO A 38 11.09 5.62 5.91
C PRO A 38 10.27 4.35 6.23
N LEU A 39 9.57 4.33 7.37
CA LEU A 39 8.70 3.20 7.76
C LEU A 39 7.54 3.03 6.79
N TYR A 40 6.97 4.14 6.31
CA TYR A 40 5.91 4.11 5.30
C TYR A 40 6.41 3.45 4.00
N ARG A 41 7.65 3.73 3.58
CA ARG A 41 8.24 3.12 2.39
C ARG A 41 8.52 1.63 2.60
N SER A 42 8.99 1.22 3.78
CA SER A 42 9.23 -0.19 4.08
C SER A 42 7.93 -0.99 4.13
N GLU A 43 6.89 -0.47 4.77
CA GLU A 43 5.59 -1.17 4.86
C GLU A 43 4.85 -1.24 3.52
N ARG A 44 5.03 -0.25 2.65
CA ARG A 44 4.51 -0.30 1.27
C ARG A 44 5.27 -1.28 0.39
N ASN A 45 6.55 -1.53 0.68
CA ASN A 45 7.35 -2.46 -0.10
C ASN A 45 6.82 -3.88 0.09
N GLY A 46 6.59 -4.59 -1.02
CA GLY A 46 6.01 -5.93 -0.99
C GLY A 46 4.47 -5.98 -0.90
N ARG A 47 3.79 -4.82 -0.86
CA ARG A 47 2.32 -4.74 -0.86
C ARG A 47 1.78 -4.05 -2.11
N LEU A 48 0.68 -4.57 -2.63
CA LEU A 48 -0.11 -3.96 -3.68
C LEU A 48 -0.96 -2.83 -3.07
N THR A 49 -0.67 -1.61 -3.51
CA THR A 49 -1.31 -0.40 -3.00
C THR A 49 -2.57 -0.05 -3.80
N ALA A 50 -3.53 0.64 -3.19
CA ALA A 50 -4.77 1.07 -3.85
C ALA A 50 -4.55 1.77 -5.20
N SER A 51 -3.53 2.64 -5.30
CA SER A 51 -3.17 3.35 -6.53
C SER A 51 -2.71 2.43 -7.68
N ASN A 52 -2.21 1.23 -7.36
CA ASN A 52 -1.77 0.23 -8.33
C ASN A 52 -2.80 -0.90 -8.52
N PHE A 53 -3.73 -1.08 -7.59
CA PHE A 53 -4.70 -2.18 -7.59
C PHE A 53 -5.52 -2.22 -8.89
N GLY A 54 -6.07 -1.07 -9.30
CA GLY A 54 -6.86 -0.96 -10.53
C GLY A 54 -6.07 -1.36 -11.78
N THR A 55 -4.79 -1.01 -11.84
CA THR A 55 -3.90 -1.36 -12.96
C THR A 55 -3.64 -2.87 -13.02
N VAL A 56 -3.46 -3.52 -11.86
CA VAL A 56 -3.22 -4.96 -11.78
C VAL A 56 -4.47 -5.75 -12.16
N ILE A 57 -5.63 -5.41 -11.61
CA ILE A 57 -6.86 -6.18 -11.82
C ILE A 57 -7.43 -6.04 -13.24
N LYS A 58 -7.18 -4.90 -13.90
CA LYS A 58 -7.59 -4.64 -15.30
C LYS A 58 -6.58 -5.15 -16.33
N ARG A 59 -5.46 -5.74 -15.91
CA ARG A 59 -4.42 -6.22 -16.83
C ARG A 59 -4.98 -7.35 -17.70
N ARG A 60 -4.84 -7.20 -19.01
CA ARG A 60 -5.17 -8.25 -19.98
C ARG A 60 -4.15 -9.39 -19.93
N GLU A 61 -4.58 -10.60 -20.24
CA GLU A 61 -3.72 -11.79 -20.17
C GLU A 61 -2.45 -11.66 -21.01
N TRP A 62 -2.59 -11.09 -22.21
CA TRP A 62 -1.50 -10.89 -23.19
C TRP A 62 -0.65 -9.63 -22.95
N THR A 63 -1.01 -8.76 -22.00
CA THR A 63 -0.18 -7.60 -21.64
C THR A 63 0.88 -8.04 -20.63
N SER A 64 2.16 -7.88 -20.96
CA SER A 64 3.26 -8.23 -20.05
C SER A 64 3.12 -7.55 -18.68
N CYS A 65 3.29 -8.31 -17.61
CA CYS A 65 3.25 -7.79 -16.24
C CYS A 65 4.56 -7.11 -15.81
N HIS A 66 5.63 -7.20 -16.60
CA HIS A 66 6.97 -6.75 -16.22
C HIS A 66 7.00 -5.29 -15.77
N SER A 67 6.43 -4.36 -16.55
CA SER A 67 6.41 -2.93 -16.22
C SER A 67 5.59 -2.64 -14.97
N HIS A 68 4.47 -3.35 -14.77
CA HIS A 68 3.64 -3.18 -13.58
C HIS A 68 4.37 -3.67 -12.32
N VAL A 69 5.01 -4.83 -12.39
CA VAL A 69 5.83 -5.38 -11.30
C VAL A 69 6.98 -4.42 -10.97
N LYS A 70 7.68 -3.91 -11.97
CA LYS A 70 8.75 -2.90 -11.78
C LYS A 70 8.23 -1.67 -11.06
N ASN A 71 7.08 -1.11 -11.48
CA ASN A 71 6.50 0.08 -10.86
C ASN A 71 6.06 -0.16 -9.40
N ILE A 72 5.58 -1.37 -9.09
CA ILE A 72 5.20 -1.74 -7.72
C ILE A 72 6.43 -1.87 -6.81
N LEU A 73 7.48 -2.54 -7.31
CA LEU A 73 8.71 -2.78 -6.53
C LEU A 73 9.63 -1.56 -6.43
N THR A 74 9.58 -0.67 -7.42
CA THR A 74 10.44 0.51 -7.52
C THR A 74 9.61 1.77 -7.83
N PRO A 75 8.75 2.21 -6.88
CA PRO A 75 7.91 3.37 -7.09
C PRO A 75 8.77 4.60 -7.39
N GLN A 76 8.43 5.30 -8.47
CA GLN A 76 9.09 6.53 -8.87
C GLN A 76 8.52 7.71 -8.08
N ASN A 77 9.40 8.61 -7.64
CA ASN A 77 8.99 9.87 -7.04
C ASN A 77 8.74 10.88 -8.15
N TYR A 78 7.48 11.06 -8.53
CA TYR A 78 7.08 12.14 -9.43
C TYR A 78 6.77 13.40 -8.63
N THR A 79 7.31 14.53 -9.06
CA THR A 79 7.02 15.85 -8.52
C THR A 79 6.56 16.75 -9.65
N CYS A 80 5.43 17.42 -9.43
CA CYS A 80 4.94 18.51 -10.27
C CYS A 80 4.16 19.48 -9.39
N ASP A 81 3.94 20.71 -9.88
CA ASP A 81 3.32 21.77 -9.07
C ASP A 81 1.95 21.38 -8.53
N ALA A 82 1.14 20.66 -9.31
CA ALA A 82 -0.15 20.15 -8.87
C ALA A 82 -0.03 19.12 -7.72
N ILE A 83 0.98 18.24 -7.78
CA ILE A 83 1.24 17.25 -6.73
C ILE A 83 1.74 17.93 -5.45
N GLU A 84 2.66 18.90 -5.58
CA GLU A 84 3.17 19.64 -4.42
C GLU A 84 2.07 20.49 -3.77
N PHE A 85 1.22 21.13 -4.57
CA PHE A 85 0.05 21.84 -4.07
C PHE A 85 -0.88 20.91 -3.27
N GLY A 86 -1.18 19.71 -3.78
CA GLY A 86 -1.97 18.71 -3.07
C GLY A 86 -1.34 18.30 -1.73
N LYS A 87 -0.04 17.97 -1.75
CA LYS A 87 0.71 17.62 -0.51
C LYS A 87 0.68 18.72 0.55
N MET A 88 0.66 20.00 0.16
CA MET A 88 0.63 21.13 1.09
C MET A 88 -0.75 21.37 1.71
N HIS A 89 -1.83 21.03 1.01
CA HIS A 89 -3.20 21.36 1.43
C HIS A 89 -3.99 20.16 1.94
N GLU A 90 -3.58 18.94 1.62
CA GLU A 90 -4.22 17.71 2.09
C GLU A 90 -3.71 17.29 3.47
N SER A 91 -4.61 16.79 4.31
CA SER A 91 -4.23 16.19 5.59
C SER A 91 -3.59 14.83 5.35
N GLN A 92 -2.42 14.60 5.92
CA GLN A 92 -1.70 13.34 5.72
C GLN A 92 -2.24 12.24 6.64
N SER A 93 -2.58 11.11 6.05
CA SER A 93 -2.90 9.89 6.77
C SER A 93 -1.71 8.94 6.90
N GLY A 94 -1.85 7.98 7.80
CA GLY A 94 -1.04 6.77 7.85
C GLY A 94 -1.33 5.77 6.74
N PHE A 95 -0.51 4.72 6.70
CA PHE A 95 -0.69 3.54 5.86
C PHE A 95 -1.46 2.43 6.60
N PHE A 96 -2.46 1.87 5.95
CA PHE A 96 -3.33 0.81 6.46
C PHE A 96 -3.10 -0.47 5.68
N ILE A 97 -2.91 -1.55 6.41
CA ILE A 97 -2.76 -2.91 5.88
C ILE A 97 -4.10 -3.63 6.03
N ASP A 98 -4.48 -4.38 5.00
CA ASP A 98 -5.66 -5.25 5.05
C ASP A 98 -5.37 -6.49 5.92
N LEU A 99 -6.27 -6.82 6.85
CA LEU A 99 -6.05 -7.90 7.81
C LEU A 99 -6.29 -9.29 7.20
N ASP A 100 -7.20 -9.38 6.21
CA ASP A 100 -7.53 -10.63 5.53
C ASP A 100 -6.57 -10.91 4.37
N PHE A 101 -6.13 -9.84 3.70
CA PHE A 101 -5.21 -9.86 2.57
C PHE A 101 -3.98 -8.99 2.85
N PRO A 102 -3.00 -9.46 3.63
CA PRO A 102 -1.86 -8.66 4.07
C PRO A 102 -1.04 -8.06 2.91
N PHE A 103 -1.05 -8.69 1.74
CA PHE A 103 -0.39 -8.12 0.56
C PHE A 103 -1.10 -6.87 0.01
N LEU A 104 -2.23 -6.45 0.56
CA LEU A 104 -2.95 -5.22 0.21
C LEU A 104 -2.73 -4.13 1.27
N GLY A 105 -2.68 -2.88 0.80
CA GLY A 105 -2.68 -1.73 1.70
C GLY A 105 -3.03 -0.42 1.01
N ALA A 106 -3.37 0.59 1.80
CA ALA A 106 -3.78 1.90 1.30
C ALA A 106 -3.44 3.02 2.29
N SER A 107 -3.32 4.24 1.79
CA SER A 107 -3.22 5.45 2.58
C SER A 107 -4.44 6.31 2.25
N PRO A 108 -5.52 6.28 3.06
CA PRO A 108 -6.77 6.98 2.77
C PRO A 108 -6.66 8.47 3.10
N ASP A 109 -7.23 9.34 2.27
CA ASP A 109 -7.11 10.80 2.47
C ASP A 109 -7.85 11.31 3.72
N GLY A 110 -8.76 10.51 4.29
CA GLY A 110 -9.44 10.81 5.54
C GLY A 110 -10.11 9.59 6.16
N LYS A 111 -10.27 9.63 7.49
CA LYS A 111 -11.15 8.71 8.22
C LYS A 111 -12.38 9.47 8.68
N VAL A 112 -13.56 9.06 8.25
CA VAL A 112 -14.80 9.53 8.83
C VAL A 112 -15.00 8.82 10.16
N LYS A 113 -15.12 9.57 11.27
CA LYS A 113 -15.53 9.00 12.55
C LYS A 113 -17.00 8.60 12.45
N SER A 114 -17.31 7.35 12.77
CA SER A 114 -18.67 6.78 12.74
C SER A 114 -19.57 7.31 13.88
N ASN A 115 -19.53 8.60 14.21
CA ASN A 115 -20.34 9.16 15.30
C ASN A 115 -20.62 10.68 15.21
N GLU A 116 -20.87 11.20 14.01
CA GLU A 116 -21.61 12.46 13.88
C GLU A 116 -23.06 12.13 13.55
N TYR A 117 -23.93 12.21 14.57
CA TYR A 117 -25.36 12.44 14.33
C TYR A 117 -25.43 13.76 13.56
N ILE A 118 -25.79 13.68 12.27
CA ILE A 118 -26.24 14.85 11.51
C ILE A 118 -27.58 15.23 12.14
N ILE A 119 -27.55 16.25 13.00
CA ILE A 119 -28.75 16.93 13.52
C ILE A 119 -29.38 17.77 12.42
#